data_AF-A0A9D8MLT8-F1
#
_entry.id   AF-A0A9D8MLT8-F1
#
_cell.length_a   1.000
_cell.length_b   1.000
_cell.length_c   1.000
_cell.angle_alpha   90.00
_cell.angle_beta   90.00
_cell.angle_gamma   90.00
#
_symmetry.space_group_name_H-M   'P 1'
#
loop_
_entity.id
_entity.type
_entity.pdbx_description
1 polymer ?
#
loop_
_entity_poly.entity_id
_entity_poly.type
_entity_poly.pdbx_seq_one_letter_code
_entity_poly.pdbx_strand_id
1 'polypeptide(L)'
;FPALFANRKHEPRISAVDRICFILLLALILFIAGKYGIVRMDPWHIIPAVHYMILIAAFCSVMPGIALKWRIVLITPAILLTVSIAVCYGERVFSANCTNMLLVFLAALLIYVLNSCAASNHVSRIIRVSVSAVFIFLAGYKFFLPWAVGQMNNYRAFSKHVPVVFADIPQDSPVTADCFSHEIFYLLQSKVKYAPRFVFQSYSAYTPQLLQKNASHFEYDSGPDYIFLGWQEIDGKLPSSFDSLSLLKIMNNYEAVPGKMLLSKKKERPAAVHLEEIRTENADFDGRIDLPQGEPFVWISIDFQESAAGFLLKKLVKPSSVLIRINLDNGRSVSHLINPEICSIPFLLSPYLPGWQYLDYMLISEGKDFPKVTSFSVFPFFLCFSYTDQKSSAPYFKSGGQWDRDIGRFFFKEGIKVHFYRMASSSVNQEKQRP
;
A
#
# COMPACT_ATOMS: atom_id res chain seq x y z
N PHE A 1 -36.54 -6.11 41.43
CA PHE A 1 -36.48 -5.84 39.98
C PHE A 1 -37.47 -4.78 39.47
N PRO A 2 -38.72 -4.61 39.95
CA PRO A 2 -39.64 -3.57 39.44
C PRO A 2 -39.30 -2.13 39.87
N ALA A 3 -38.64 -1.94 41.02
CA ALA A 3 -38.36 -0.61 41.59
C ALA A 3 -37.30 0.22 40.81
N LEU A 4 -36.49 -0.41 39.95
CA LEU A 4 -35.48 0.27 39.11
C LEU A 4 -36.09 1.03 37.92
N PHE A 5 -37.37 0.81 37.60
CA PHE A 5 -38.05 1.41 36.45
C PHE A 5 -39.04 2.53 36.81
N ALA A 6 -39.33 2.74 38.09
CA ALA A 6 -40.42 3.63 38.52
C ALA A 6 -40.08 5.14 38.47
N ASN A 7 -38.80 5.53 38.33
CA ASN A 7 -38.35 6.91 38.57
C ASN A 7 -37.79 7.64 37.34
N ARG A 8 -38.27 7.36 36.12
CA ARG A 8 -37.86 8.06 34.87
C ARG A 8 -38.92 8.99 34.28
N LYS A 9 -39.71 9.67 35.11
CA LYS A 9 -40.75 10.61 34.61
C LYS A 9 -40.22 12.00 34.21
N HIS A 10 -38.93 12.29 34.42
CA HIS A 10 -38.30 13.57 34.07
C HIS A 10 -36.97 13.40 33.32
N GLU A 11 -36.96 12.67 32.19
CA GLU A 11 -35.86 12.84 31.23
C GLU A 11 -36.16 14.06 30.34
N PRO A 12 -35.29 15.09 30.28
CA PRO A 12 -35.50 16.25 29.43
C PRO A 12 -35.59 15.81 27.95
N ARG A 13 -36.63 16.24 27.25
CA ARG A 13 -36.80 15.96 25.82
C ARG A 13 -35.80 16.80 25.03
N ILE A 14 -34.85 16.14 24.39
CA ILE A 14 -33.92 16.75 23.42
C ILE A 14 -34.73 17.46 22.32
N SER A 15 -34.33 18.68 21.95
CA SER A 15 -35.01 19.46 20.91
C SER A 15 -34.83 18.83 19.51
N ALA A 16 -35.66 19.21 18.55
CA ALA A 16 -35.52 18.71 17.17
C ALA A 16 -34.20 19.17 16.51
N VAL A 17 -33.74 20.37 16.85
CA VAL A 17 -32.49 20.95 16.34
C VAL A 17 -31.28 20.17 16.86
N ASP A 18 -31.26 19.86 18.16
CA ASP A 18 -30.18 19.07 18.77
C ASP A 18 -30.10 17.65 18.15
N ARG A 19 -31.25 17.06 17.81
CA ARG A 19 -31.29 15.77 17.10
C ARG A 19 -30.70 15.84 15.70
N ILE A 20 -30.98 16.91 14.95
CA ILE A 20 -30.46 17.10 13.58
C ILE A 20 -28.95 17.35 13.62
N CYS A 21 -28.49 18.26 14.49
CA CYS A 21 -27.06 18.53 14.69
C CYS A 21 -26.31 17.25 15.07
N PHE A 22 -26.92 16.40 15.88
CA PHE A 22 -26.34 15.11 16.28
C PHE A 22 -26.23 14.12 15.11
N ILE A 23 -27.28 13.96 14.29
CA ILE A 23 -27.25 13.10 13.11
C ILE A 23 -26.14 13.55 12.15
N LEU A 24 -25.99 14.87 11.95
CA LEU A 24 -24.95 15.42 11.10
C LEU A 24 -23.54 15.19 11.68
N LEU A 25 -23.35 15.36 12.99
CA LEU A 25 -22.09 15.07 13.66
C LEU A 25 -21.73 13.58 13.60
N LEU A 26 -22.71 12.70 13.82
CA LEU A 26 -22.52 11.25 13.70
C LEU A 26 -22.17 10.86 12.27
N ALA A 27 -22.89 11.40 11.28
CA ALA A 27 -22.60 11.17 9.86
C ALA A 27 -21.19 11.66 9.50
N LEU A 28 -20.76 12.82 10.03
CA LEU A 28 -19.42 13.34 9.83
C LEU A 28 -18.34 12.45 10.48
N ILE A 29 -18.54 11.98 11.71
CA ILE A 29 -17.60 11.07 12.38
C ILE A 29 -17.53 9.73 11.65
N LEU A 30 -18.66 9.17 11.22
CA LEU A 30 -18.71 7.95 10.41
C LEU A 30 -18.02 8.14 9.06
N PHE A 31 -18.22 9.30 8.43
CA PHE A 31 -17.54 9.67 7.19
C PHE A 31 -16.02 9.78 7.39
N ILE A 32 -15.57 10.45 8.46
CA ILE A 32 -14.15 10.57 8.81
C ILE A 32 -13.56 9.20 9.14
N ALA A 33 -14.23 8.37 9.95
CA ALA A 33 -13.79 7.02 10.30
C ALA A 33 -13.73 6.11 9.07
N GLY A 34 -14.72 6.18 8.19
CA GLY A 34 -14.73 5.46 6.92
C GLY A 34 -13.62 5.93 5.99
N LYS A 35 -13.44 7.24 5.81
CA LYS A 35 -12.45 7.81 4.89
C LYS A 35 -11.01 7.62 5.37
N TYR A 36 -10.76 7.80 6.67
CA TYR A 36 -9.41 7.64 7.22
C TYR A 36 -9.05 6.19 7.45
N GLY A 37 -9.97 5.35 7.95
CA GLY A 37 -9.69 3.94 8.22
C GLY A 37 -10.02 3.01 7.06
N ILE A 38 -11.30 2.89 6.73
CA ILE A 38 -11.79 1.86 5.80
C ILE A 38 -11.25 2.09 4.38
N VAL A 39 -11.22 3.33 3.90
CA VAL A 39 -10.76 3.66 2.53
C VAL A 39 -9.24 3.54 2.38
N ARG A 40 -8.45 3.74 3.45
CA ARG A 40 -6.99 3.54 3.39
C ARG A 40 -6.59 2.08 3.42
N MET A 41 -7.45 1.21 3.98
CA MET A 41 -7.29 -0.25 4.01
C MET A 41 -6.01 -0.78 4.68
N ASP A 42 -5.25 0.05 5.39
CA ASP A 42 -4.10 -0.40 6.15
C ASP A 42 -4.45 -0.59 7.63
N PRO A 43 -3.82 -1.58 8.31
CA PRO A 43 -4.13 -1.89 9.70
C PRO A 43 -4.02 -0.69 10.65
N TRP A 44 -3.13 0.26 10.36
CA TRP A 44 -2.84 1.40 11.24
C TRP A 44 -3.94 2.45 11.25
N HIS A 45 -4.73 2.55 10.19
CA HIS A 45 -5.86 3.49 10.13
C HIS A 45 -7.20 2.83 10.43
N ILE A 46 -7.34 1.53 10.22
CA ILE A 46 -8.54 0.76 10.57
C ILE A 46 -8.70 0.66 12.09
N ILE A 47 -7.59 0.48 12.82
CA ILE A 47 -7.60 0.46 14.28
C ILE A 47 -8.21 1.76 14.85
N PRO A 48 -7.75 2.98 14.50
CA PRO A 48 -8.41 4.22 14.88
C PRO A 48 -9.89 4.30 14.48
N ALA A 49 -10.27 3.85 13.29
CA ALA A 49 -11.68 3.82 12.88
C ALA A 49 -12.54 2.93 13.78
N VAL A 50 -12.06 1.75 14.15
CA VAL A 50 -12.70 0.88 15.13
C VAL A 50 -12.80 1.56 16.51
N HIS A 51 -11.74 2.25 16.94
CA HIS A 51 -11.77 3.02 18.19
C HIS A 51 -12.81 4.15 18.16
N TYR A 52 -12.94 4.88 17.04
CA TYR A 52 -13.98 5.88 16.86
C TYR A 52 -15.38 5.27 16.94
N MET A 53 -15.60 4.08 16.37
CA MET A 53 -16.89 3.38 16.46
C MET A 53 -17.23 2.96 17.90
N ILE A 54 -16.24 2.49 18.67
CA ILE A 54 -16.41 2.14 20.08
C ILE A 54 -16.70 3.40 20.91
N LEU A 55 -16.01 4.51 20.64
CA LEU A 55 -16.25 5.79 21.30
C LEU A 55 -17.65 6.34 20.99
N ILE A 56 -18.11 6.22 19.74
CA ILE A 56 -19.49 6.55 19.32
C ILE A 56 -20.49 5.68 20.09
N ALA A 57 -20.27 4.37 20.17
CA ALA A 57 -21.15 3.46 20.90
C ALA A 57 -21.20 3.78 22.40
N ALA A 58 -20.04 4.06 23.02
CA ALA A 58 -19.93 4.48 24.41
C ALA A 58 -20.62 5.82 24.65
N PHE A 59 -20.46 6.80 23.75
CA PHE A 59 -21.10 8.11 23.85
C PHE A 59 -22.63 8.00 23.73
N CYS A 60 -23.12 7.25 22.74
CA CYS A 60 -24.55 6.94 22.57
C CYS A 60 -25.16 6.23 23.78
N SER A 61 -24.36 5.45 24.53
CA SER A 61 -24.82 4.71 25.71
C SER A 61 -25.12 5.60 26.92
N VAL A 62 -24.52 6.80 27.01
CA VAL A 62 -24.61 7.71 28.16
C VAL A 62 -25.59 8.87 27.90
N MET A 63 -26.08 9.06 26.67
CA MET A 63 -26.95 10.18 26.30
C MET A 63 -28.31 10.15 27.03
N PRO A 64 -28.66 11.20 27.80
CA PRO A 64 -29.98 11.32 28.42
C PRO A 64 -31.09 11.51 27.37
N GLY A 65 -32.28 10.92 27.55
CA GLY A 65 -33.42 11.11 26.64
C GLY A 65 -33.54 10.10 25.47
N ILE A 66 -32.54 9.24 25.25
CA ILE A 66 -32.63 8.13 24.29
C ILE A 66 -33.10 6.87 25.01
N ALA A 67 -34.29 6.38 24.66
CA ALA A 67 -34.87 5.17 25.24
C ALA A 67 -33.92 3.97 25.07
N LEU A 68 -33.86 3.09 26.08
CA LEU A 68 -32.95 1.94 26.16
C LEU A 68 -32.96 1.08 24.88
N LYS A 69 -34.13 0.90 24.25
CA LYS A 69 -34.27 0.18 22.97
C LYS A 69 -33.43 0.77 21.84
N TRP A 70 -33.33 2.09 21.75
CA TRP A 70 -32.55 2.78 20.72
C TRP A 70 -31.05 2.77 21.01
N ARG A 71 -30.67 2.73 22.30
CA ARG A 71 -29.26 2.52 22.70
C ARG A 71 -28.75 1.16 22.24
N ILE A 72 -29.56 0.10 22.42
CA ILE A 72 -29.23 -1.25 21.96
C ILE A 72 -29.14 -1.29 20.42
N VAL A 73 -30.10 -0.68 19.71
CA VAL A 73 -30.10 -0.62 18.24
C VAL A 73 -28.91 0.15 17.66
N LEU A 74 -28.31 1.09 18.38
CA LEU A 74 -27.13 1.84 17.93
C LEU A 74 -25.79 1.17 18.32
N ILE A 75 -25.74 0.53 19.48
CA ILE A 75 -24.55 -0.13 20.01
C ILE A 75 -24.30 -1.47 19.30
N THR A 76 -25.36 -2.24 19.05
CA THR A 76 -25.25 -3.58 18.44
C THR A 76 -24.62 -3.56 17.05
N PRO A 77 -24.98 -2.66 16.11
CA PRO A 77 -24.32 -2.57 14.81
C PRO A 77 -22.87 -2.11 14.90
N ALA A 78 -22.53 -1.20 15.83
CA ALA A 78 -21.15 -0.77 16.04
C ALA A 78 -20.28 -1.93 16.57
N ILE A 79 -20.79 -2.71 17.53
CA ILE A 79 -20.13 -3.91 18.05
C ILE A 79 -20.00 -4.98 16.97
N LEU A 80 -21.08 -5.28 16.25
CA LEU A 80 -21.06 -6.27 15.17
C LEU A 80 -20.10 -5.86 14.06
N LEU A 81 -20.09 -4.58 13.65
CA LEU A 81 -19.16 -4.08 12.65
C LEU A 81 -17.71 -4.11 13.13
N THR A 82 -17.44 -3.78 14.39
CA THR A 82 -16.11 -3.93 15.00
C THR A 82 -15.65 -5.39 15.03
N VAL A 83 -16.53 -6.32 15.42
CA VAL A 83 -16.23 -7.76 15.44
C VAL A 83 -16.05 -8.30 14.03
N SER A 84 -16.89 -7.91 13.07
CA SER A 84 -16.76 -8.30 11.67
C SER A 84 -15.47 -7.77 11.04
N ILE A 85 -15.08 -6.52 11.32
CA ILE A 85 -13.78 -5.97 10.88
C ILE A 85 -12.63 -6.74 11.55
N ALA A 86 -12.71 -7.05 12.86
CA ALA A 86 -11.69 -7.84 13.55
C ALA A 86 -11.56 -9.28 13.00
N VAL A 87 -12.67 -9.90 12.59
CA VAL A 87 -12.70 -11.26 12.00
C VAL A 87 -12.20 -11.24 10.55
N CYS A 88 -12.62 -10.28 9.72
CA CYS A 88 -12.20 -10.19 8.33
C CYS A 88 -10.70 -9.90 8.17
N TYR A 89 -10.07 -9.18 9.10
CA TYR A 89 -8.64 -8.84 9.05
C TYR A 89 -7.71 -9.91 9.68
N GLY A 90 -8.25 -11.01 10.21
CA GLY A 90 -7.51 -11.94 11.04
C GLY A 90 -7.10 -13.24 10.35
N GLU A 91 -5.81 -13.39 10.02
CA GLU A 91 -5.16 -14.72 10.15
C GLU A 91 -3.69 -14.72 10.67
N ARG A 92 -2.85 -13.66 10.54
CA ARG A 92 -1.50 -13.68 11.17
C ARG A 92 -0.99 -12.39 11.84
N VAL A 93 -1.41 -11.19 11.42
CA VAL A 93 -1.02 -9.93 12.12
C VAL A 93 -1.70 -9.80 13.51
N PHE A 94 -2.61 -10.74 13.81
CA PHE A 94 -3.66 -10.57 14.81
C PHE A 94 -3.51 -11.44 16.06
N SER A 95 -2.57 -12.40 16.20
CA SER A 95 -2.55 -13.25 17.42
C SER A 95 -2.19 -12.47 18.71
N ALA A 96 -1.26 -11.52 18.64
CA ALA A 96 -0.95 -10.65 19.78
C ALA A 96 -1.99 -9.51 19.95
N ASN A 97 -2.58 -9.03 18.85
CA ASN A 97 -3.53 -7.92 18.85
C ASN A 97 -4.97 -8.34 19.16
N CYS A 98 -5.37 -9.60 18.91
CA CYS A 98 -6.63 -10.23 19.31
C CYS A 98 -6.81 -10.18 20.81
N THR A 99 -5.79 -10.64 21.54
CA THR A 99 -5.79 -10.66 23.00
C THR A 99 -5.94 -9.23 23.52
N ASN A 100 -5.29 -8.25 22.87
CA ASN A 100 -5.37 -6.84 23.23
C ASN A 100 -6.75 -6.23 22.92
N MET A 101 -7.33 -6.48 21.74
CA MET A 101 -8.66 -5.98 21.39
C MET A 101 -9.75 -6.64 22.24
N LEU A 102 -9.60 -7.93 22.55
CA LEU A 102 -10.47 -8.64 23.47
C LEU A 102 -10.32 -8.11 24.90
N LEU A 103 -9.10 -7.83 25.38
CA LEU A 103 -8.87 -7.21 26.69
C LEU A 103 -9.41 -5.78 26.76
N VAL A 104 -9.25 -4.98 25.70
CA VAL A 104 -9.81 -3.63 25.60
C VAL A 104 -11.34 -3.68 25.53
N PHE A 105 -11.90 -4.63 24.79
CA PHE A 105 -13.35 -4.86 24.71
C PHE A 105 -13.92 -5.34 26.04
N LEU A 106 -13.28 -6.32 26.69
CA LEU A 106 -13.67 -6.83 28.01
C LEU A 106 -13.51 -5.75 29.08
N ALA A 107 -12.48 -4.92 28.99
CA ALA A 107 -12.32 -3.75 29.86
C ALA A 107 -13.46 -2.75 29.62
N ALA A 108 -13.72 -2.36 28.37
CA ALA A 108 -14.80 -1.42 28.01
C ALA A 108 -16.19 -1.96 28.42
N LEU A 109 -16.43 -3.25 28.24
CA LEU A 109 -17.64 -3.95 28.67
C LEU A 109 -17.75 -3.99 30.20
N LEU A 110 -16.66 -4.30 30.90
CA LEU A 110 -16.60 -4.27 32.36
C LEU A 110 -16.85 -2.86 32.89
N ILE A 111 -16.30 -1.83 32.26
CA ILE A 111 -16.52 -0.41 32.60
C ILE A 111 -17.97 -0.01 32.33
N TYR A 112 -18.57 -0.46 31.22
CA TYR A 112 -19.98 -0.25 30.91
C TYR A 112 -20.90 -0.93 31.95
N VAL A 113 -20.60 -2.18 32.33
CA VAL A 113 -21.34 -2.92 33.36
C VAL A 113 -21.20 -2.26 34.73
N LEU A 114 -19.98 -1.90 35.14
CA LEU A 114 -19.71 -1.21 36.40
C LEU A 114 -20.40 0.17 36.46
N ASN A 115 -20.45 0.92 35.36
CA ASN A 115 -21.17 2.20 35.27
C ASN A 115 -22.70 2.03 35.23
N SER A 116 -23.20 0.91 34.71
CA SER A 116 -24.64 0.59 34.66
C SER A 116 -25.18 0.11 36.01
N CYS A 117 -24.33 -0.48 36.85
CA CYS A 117 -24.71 -0.96 38.18
C CYS A 117 -24.56 0.09 39.30
N ALA A 118 -23.76 1.15 39.10
CA ALA A 118 -23.51 2.16 40.14
C ALA A 118 -24.49 3.35 40.06
N ALA A 119 -25.30 3.53 41.11
CA ALA A 119 -26.07 4.75 41.36
C ALA A 119 -25.13 5.92 41.66
N SER A 120 -24.75 6.68 40.62
CA SER A 120 -23.77 7.75 40.76
C SER A 120 -24.05 8.87 39.75
N ASN A 121 -23.75 10.12 40.14
CA ASN A 121 -24.08 11.32 39.37
C ASN A 121 -23.30 11.39 38.03
N HIS A 122 -23.81 12.16 37.07
CA HIS A 122 -23.28 12.23 35.71
C HIS A 122 -21.78 12.54 35.62
N VAL A 123 -21.26 13.39 36.51
CA VAL A 123 -19.84 13.80 36.52
C VAL A 123 -18.92 12.63 36.87
N SER A 124 -19.26 11.84 37.89
CA SER A 124 -18.46 10.67 38.28
C SER A 124 -18.43 9.57 37.20
N ARG A 125 -19.47 9.46 36.38
CA ARG A 125 -19.51 8.56 35.22
C ARG A 125 -18.56 9.02 34.11
N ILE A 126 -18.55 10.32 33.79
CA ILE A 126 -17.66 10.90 32.77
C ILE A 126 -16.19 10.74 33.16
N ILE A 127 -15.84 11.03 34.43
CA ILE A 127 -14.47 10.89 34.93
C ILE A 127 -14.00 9.43 34.82
N ARG A 128 -14.82 8.46 35.23
CA ARG A 128 -14.45 7.03 35.15
C ARG A 128 -14.25 6.55 33.72
N VAL A 129 -15.15 6.89 32.79
CA VAL A 129 -15.01 6.54 31.37
C VAL A 129 -13.74 7.16 30.77
N SER A 130 -13.44 8.41 31.12
CA SER A 130 -12.25 9.12 30.64
C SER A 130 -10.95 8.48 31.16
N VAL A 131 -10.89 8.16 32.46
CA VAL A 131 -9.73 7.48 33.08
C VAL A 131 -9.52 6.10 32.46
N SER A 132 -10.60 5.36 32.25
CA SER A 132 -10.53 4.04 31.61
C SER A 132 -10.07 4.08 30.15
N ALA A 133 -10.49 5.07 29.37
CA ALA A 133 -10.03 5.26 27.99
C ALA A 133 -8.52 5.55 27.95
N VAL A 134 -7.99 6.29 28.93
CA VAL A 134 -6.54 6.53 29.07
C VAL A 134 -5.78 5.23 29.37
N PHE A 135 -6.29 4.37 30.26
CA PHE A 135 -5.63 3.08 30.53
C PHE A 135 -5.65 2.12 29.33
N ILE A 136 -6.74 2.11 28.56
CA ILE A 136 -6.84 1.37 27.28
C ILE A 136 -5.79 1.87 26.28
N PHE A 137 -5.67 3.19 26.14
CA PHE A 137 -4.68 3.82 25.28
C PHE A 137 -3.23 3.49 25.70
N LEU A 138 -2.93 3.55 27.01
CA LEU A 138 -1.61 3.21 27.56
C LEU A 138 -1.27 1.72 27.43
N ALA A 139 -2.25 0.82 27.50
CA ALA A 139 -2.03 -0.61 27.28
C ALA A 139 -1.65 -0.92 25.82
N GLY A 140 -2.28 -0.23 24.85
CA GLY A 140 -1.89 -0.31 23.44
C GLY A 140 -0.47 0.22 23.18
N TYR A 141 -0.07 1.26 23.91
CA TYR A 141 1.26 1.87 23.79
C TYR A 141 2.42 0.94 24.15
N LYS A 142 2.25 0.04 25.15
CA LYS A 142 3.28 -0.93 25.57
C LYS A 142 3.71 -1.93 24.48
N PHE A 143 2.88 -2.16 23.47
CA PHE A 143 3.16 -3.08 22.36
C PHE A 143 3.52 -2.35 21.05
N PHE A 144 3.04 -1.13 20.87
CA PHE A 144 3.50 -0.25 19.79
C PHE A 144 4.98 0.10 19.93
N LEU A 145 5.44 0.36 21.16
CA LEU A 145 6.81 0.80 21.41
C LEU A 145 7.87 -0.20 20.94
N PRO A 146 7.81 -1.51 21.25
CA PRO A 146 8.81 -2.47 20.77
C PRO A 146 8.84 -2.64 19.25
N TRP A 147 7.68 -2.61 18.58
CA TRP A 147 7.62 -2.67 17.12
C TRP A 147 8.21 -1.40 16.48
N ALA A 148 7.81 -0.23 16.98
CA ALA A 148 8.34 1.06 16.52
C ALA A 148 9.85 1.16 16.76
N VAL A 149 10.33 0.69 17.91
CA VAL A 149 11.77 0.58 18.23
C VAL A 149 12.47 -0.41 17.29
N GLY A 150 11.84 -1.55 16.96
CA GLY A 150 12.37 -2.50 15.99
C GLY A 150 12.55 -1.89 14.59
N GLN A 151 11.54 -1.15 14.11
CA GLN A 151 11.64 -0.44 12.83
C GLN A 151 12.69 0.68 12.87
N MET A 152 12.75 1.44 13.97
CA MET A 152 13.80 2.44 14.17
C MET A 152 15.19 1.83 14.20
N ASN A 153 15.36 0.62 14.74
CA ASN A 153 16.65 -0.07 14.75
C ASN A 153 17.06 -0.56 13.35
N ASN A 154 16.12 -1.08 12.56
CA ASN A 154 16.37 -1.44 11.16
C ASN A 154 16.75 -0.20 10.33
N TYR A 155 16.00 0.89 10.49
CA TYR A 155 16.31 2.17 9.86
C TYR A 155 17.69 2.69 10.30
N ARG A 156 18.04 2.58 11.59
CA ARG A 156 19.37 2.95 12.10
C ARG A 156 20.48 2.11 11.49
N ALA A 157 20.31 0.81 11.33
CA ALA A 157 21.32 -0.05 10.70
C ALA A 157 21.56 0.37 9.24
N PHE A 158 20.47 0.59 8.49
CA PHE A 158 20.50 1.02 7.11
C PHE A 158 21.09 2.44 6.95
N SER A 159 20.67 3.39 7.80
CA SER A 159 21.14 4.78 7.82
C SER A 159 22.64 4.95 8.00
N LYS A 160 23.36 3.94 8.50
CA LYS A 160 24.82 3.98 8.64
C LYS A 160 25.55 3.86 7.30
N HIS A 161 24.93 3.23 6.30
CA HIS A 161 25.58 2.94 5.01
C HIS A 161 25.26 4.00 3.95
N VAL A 162 24.09 4.63 4.05
CA VAL A 162 23.61 5.62 3.09
C VAL A 162 24.51 6.86 2.97
N PRO A 163 25.00 7.50 4.06
CA PRO A 163 25.91 8.65 3.96
C PRO A 163 27.20 8.34 3.21
N VAL A 164 27.69 7.10 3.31
CA VAL A 164 28.93 6.67 2.63
C VAL A 164 28.72 6.65 1.12
N VAL A 165 27.56 6.17 0.63
CA VAL A 165 27.27 6.11 -0.80
C VAL A 165 27.17 7.51 -1.42
N PHE A 166 26.54 8.46 -0.71
CA PHE A 166 26.48 9.85 -1.20
C PHE A 166 27.82 10.57 -1.15
N ALA A 167 28.72 10.19 -0.23
CA ALA A 167 30.09 10.73 -0.18
C ALA A 167 30.96 10.31 -1.38
N ASP A 168 30.60 9.22 -2.06
CA ASP A 168 31.29 8.74 -3.26
C ASP A 168 30.95 9.54 -4.53
N ILE A 169 29.90 10.35 -4.49
CA ILE A 169 29.58 11.30 -5.55
C ILE A 169 30.50 12.54 -5.36
N PRO A 170 31.10 13.09 -6.43
CA PRO A 170 31.91 14.31 -6.32
C PRO A 170 31.16 15.44 -5.61
N GLN A 171 31.65 15.84 -4.44
CA GLN A 171 31.11 16.94 -3.64
C GLN A 171 31.57 18.29 -4.21
N ASP A 172 30.78 19.35 -4.03
CA ASP A 172 31.13 20.72 -4.47
C ASP A 172 31.47 20.83 -5.98
N SER A 173 30.87 19.95 -6.79
CA SER A 173 31.08 19.82 -8.23
C SER A 173 29.78 20.16 -9.00
N PRO A 174 29.82 20.57 -10.28
CA PRO A 174 28.61 20.80 -11.08
C PRO A 174 27.78 19.53 -11.32
N VAL A 175 28.30 18.35 -10.95
CA VAL A 175 27.57 17.08 -11.10
C VAL A 175 26.26 17.08 -10.32
N THR A 176 25.29 16.39 -10.88
CA THR A 176 23.93 16.30 -10.38
C THR A 176 23.56 14.86 -10.02
N ALA A 177 22.66 14.72 -9.05
CA ALA A 177 22.12 13.40 -8.71
C ALA A 177 20.61 13.43 -8.47
N ASP A 178 19.93 12.34 -8.80
CA ASP A 178 18.56 12.04 -8.34
C ASP A 178 18.57 10.81 -7.40
N CYS A 179 17.48 10.64 -6.64
CA CYS A 179 17.31 9.58 -5.67
C CYS A 179 15.90 8.98 -5.78
N PHE A 180 15.82 7.68 -6.09
CA PHE A 180 14.55 6.96 -6.25
C PHE A 180 13.87 6.57 -4.93
N SER A 181 14.58 6.73 -3.82
CA SER A 181 14.27 6.09 -2.57
C SER A 181 13.85 7.10 -1.48
N HIS A 182 13.47 6.60 -0.31
CA HIS A 182 13.14 7.41 0.87
C HIS A 182 14.33 8.21 1.44
N GLU A 183 15.52 8.00 0.88
CA GLU A 183 16.83 8.46 1.33
C GLU A 183 17.21 9.81 0.72
N ILE A 184 16.30 10.48 0.00
CA ILE A 184 16.46 11.84 -0.54
C ILE A 184 17.04 12.80 0.50
N PHE A 185 16.69 12.63 1.78
CA PHE A 185 17.24 13.43 2.86
C PHE A 185 18.78 13.42 2.92
N TYR A 186 19.43 12.28 2.66
CA TYR A 186 20.89 12.20 2.66
C TYR A 186 21.52 12.91 1.46
N LEU A 187 20.86 12.87 0.30
CA LEU A 187 21.27 13.65 -0.86
C LEU A 187 21.17 15.14 -0.57
N LEU A 188 20.10 15.59 0.09
CA LEU A 188 19.90 16.99 0.49
C LEU A 188 20.90 17.47 1.56
N GLN A 189 21.43 16.56 2.39
CA GLN A 189 22.48 16.86 3.37
C GLN A 189 23.89 16.89 2.76
N SER A 190 24.08 16.21 1.63
CA SER A 190 25.34 16.24 0.89
C SER A 190 25.55 17.59 0.20
N LYS A 191 26.72 17.79 -0.39
CA LYS A 191 27.01 18.95 -1.22
C LYS A 191 26.84 18.67 -2.71
N VAL A 192 26.16 17.58 -3.05
CA VAL A 192 25.81 17.23 -4.43
C VAL A 192 24.60 18.04 -4.86
N LYS A 193 24.60 18.53 -6.12
CA LYS A 193 23.44 19.25 -6.65
C LYS A 193 22.28 18.29 -6.91
N TYR A 194 21.21 18.42 -6.13
CA TYR A 194 20.01 17.61 -6.32
C TYR A 194 19.27 18.00 -7.61
N ALA A 195 18.98 17.02 -8.45
CA ALA A 195 18.20 17.16 -9.68
C ALA A 195 17.00 16.20 -9.61
N PRO A 196 15.86 16.61 -9.03
CA PRO A 196 14.68 15.75 -8.92
C PRO A 196 13.97 15.57 -10.26
N ARG A 197 13.50 14.35 -10.52
CA ARG A 197 12.39 14.09 -11.45
C ARG A 197 11.07 14.75 -11.01
N PHE A 198 10.11 14.84 -11.94
CA PHE A 198 8.81 15.51 -11.73
C PHE A 198 8.06 14.99 -10.50
N VAL A 199 7.90 13.67 -10.38
CA VAL A 199 7.39 12.99 -9.18
C VAL A 199 8.58 12.34 -8.47
N PHE A 200 9.17 13.06 -7.53
CA PHE A 200 10.36 12.63 -6.80
C PHE A 200 10.21 11.32 -6.01
N GLN A 201 8.98 10.96 -5.60
CA GLN A 201 8.66 9.69 -4.95
C GLN A 201 7.91 8.75 -5.91
N SER A 202 8.54 7.66 -6.38
CA SER A 202 7.99 6.75 -7.40
C SER A 202 6.58 6.23 -7.07
N TYR A 203 6.27 6.00 -5.78
CA TYR A 203 4.95 5.50 -5.36
C TYR A 203 3.81 6.48 -5.64
N SER A 204 4.12 7.77 -5.88
CA SER A 204 3.16 8.82 -6.23
C SER A 204 3.02 9.02 -7.74
N ALA A 205 3.78 8.31 -8.58
CA ALA A 205 3.66 8.34 -10.04
C ALA A 205 2.55 7.37 -10.50
N TYR A 206 1.30 7.66 -10.15
CA TYR A 206 0.17 6.71 -10.29
C TYR A 206 -0.64 6.85 -11.59
N THR A 207 -0.20 7.66 -12.55
CA THR A 207 -0.83 7.79 -13.87
C THR A 207 0.21 7.66 -14.98
N PRO A 208 -0.17 7.17 -16.18
CA PRO A 208 0.71 7.08 -17.35
C PRO A 208 1.46 8.39 -17.67
N GLN A 209 0.78 9.54 -17.56
CA GLN A 209 1.38 10.85 -17.85
C GLN A 209 2.47 11.21 -16.84
N LEU A 210 2.31 10.82 -15.56
CA LEU A 210 3.34 11.02 -14.54
C LEU A 210 4.55 10.11 -14.78
N LEU A 211 4.31 8.85 -15.16
CA LEU A 211 5.39 7.91 -15.53
C LEU A 211 6.20 8.44 -16.72
N GLN A 212 5.53 8.96 -17.76
CA GLN A 212 6.20 9.56 -18.91
C GLN A 212 7.03 10.79 -18.54
N LYS A 213 6.49 11.68 -17.70
CA LYS A 213 7.23 12.85 -17.20
C LYS A 213 8.45 12.44 -16.39
N ASN A 214 8.34 11.44 -15.52
CA ASN A 214 9.49 10.91 -14.80
C ASN A 214 10.51 10.29 -15.74
N ALA A 215 10.08 9.46 -16.71
CA ALA A 215 10.99 8.85 -17.67
C ALA A 215 11.75 9.87 -18.51
N SER A 216 11.11 10.99 -18.87
CA SER A 216 11.75 12.09 -19.62
C SER A 216 12.89 12.76 -18.83
N HIS A 217 12.87 12.67 -17.51
CA HIS A 217 13.98 13.14 -16.68
C HIS A 217 15.25 12.31 -16.89
N PHE A 218 15.13 11.05 -17.32
CA PHE A 218 16.27 10.14 -17.51
C PHE A 218 16.70 10.01 -18.97
N GLU A 219 16.28 10.93 -19.84
CA GLU A 219 16.88 11.04 -21.17
C GLU A 219 18.37 11.35 -21.07
N TYR A 220 19.14 10.84 -22.04
CA TYR A 220 20.59 10.87 -21.96
C TYR A 220 21.17 12.28 -21.81
N ASP A 221 20.65 13.24 -22.57
CA ASP A 221 21.19 14.61 -22.60
C ASP A 221 20.78 15.46 -21.39
N SER A 222 19.63 15.19 -20.79
CA SER A 222 19.03 16.04 -19.75
C SER A 222 19.01 15.41 -18.35
N GLY A 223 19.26 14.11 -18.24
CA GLY A 223 19.21 13.41 -16.96
C GLY A 223 20.40 13.66 -16.04
N PRO A 224 20.27 13.30 -14.75
CA PRO A 224 21.30 13.52 -13.75
C PRO A 224 22.58 12.74 -14.07
N ASP A 225 23.72 13.16 -13.53
CA ASP A 225 24.99 12.45 -13.70
C ASP A 225 25.01 11.14 -12.90
N TYR A 226 24.42 11.18 -11.70
CA TYR A 226 24.31 10.05 -10.79
C TYR A 226 22.86 9.75 -10.41
N ILE A 227 22.57 8.48 -10.16
CA ILE A 227 21.28 8.06 -9.59
C ILE A 227 21.56 7.18 -8.40
N PHE A 228 20.94 7.52 -7.26
CA PHE A 228 20.80 6.62 -6.14
C PHE A 228 19.49 5.84 -6.28
N LEU A 229 19.59 4.55 -6.53
CA LEU A 229 18.46 3.73 -6.93
C LEU A 229 18.10 2.70 -5.87
N GLY A 230 17.38 3.15 -4.84
CA GLY A 230 16.72 2.30 -3.86
C GLY A 230 15.24 2.14 -4.19
N TRP A 231 14.92 1.24 -5.13
CA TRP A 231 13.53 1.04 -5.53
C TRP A 231 12.79 0.18 -4.51
N GLN A 232 11.95 0.80 -3.68
CA GLN A 232 11.17 0.10 -2.66
C GLN A 232 9.68 0.20 -2.97
N GLU A 233 9.01 -0.95 -3.02
CA GLU A 233 7.57 -1.03 -3.09
C GLU A 233 6.90 -0.63 -1.76
N ILE A 234 5.68 -0.14 -1.87
CA ILE A 234 4.81 0.14 -0.73
C ILE A 234 3.53 -0.66 -0.93
N ASP A 235 2.94 -1.10 0.18
CA ASP A 235 1.68 -1.85 0.21
C ASP A 235 1.69 -3.17 -0.59
N GLY A 236 2.86 -3.80 -0.73
CA GLY A 236 3.02 -5.10 -1.42
C GLY A 236 2.64 -5.10 -2.91
N LYS A 237 2.69 -3.92 -3.53
CA LYS A 237 2.51 -3.78 -4.97
C LYS A 237 3.67 -4.39 -5.76
N LEU A 238 3.43 -4.74 -7.02
CA LEU A 238 4.45 -5.33 -7.88
C LEU A 238 5.56 -4.31 -8.10
N PRO A 239 6.79 -4.55 -7.64
CA PRO A 239 7.75 -3.46 -7.54
C PRO A 239 8.19 -2.86 -8.89
N SER A 240 8.36 -3.71 -9.91
CA SER A 240 8.70 -3.31 -11.28
C SER A 240 7.58 -2.56 -12.02
N SER A 241 6.35 -2.55 -11.50
CA SER A 241 5.22 -1.84 -12.10
C SER A 241 5.21 -0.34 -11.79
N PHE A 242 5.89 0.07 -10.71
CA PHE A 242 6.07 1.49 -10.43
C PHE A 242 7.09 2.08 -11.39
N ASP A 243 6.91 3.35 -11.76
CA ASP A 243 7.83 4.17 -12.56
C ASP A 243 8.59 3.40 -13.67
N SER A 244 7.91 2.45 -14.30
CA SER A 244 8.52 1.39 -15.11
C SER A 244 9.26 1.92 -16.34
N LEU A 245 8.77 3.03 -16.91
CA LEU A 245 9.43 3.72 -18.01
C LEU A 245 10.75 4.37 -17.58
N SER A 246 10.82 4.89 -16.35
CA SER A 246 12.08 5.39 -15.81
C SER A 246 13.08 4.25 -15.63
N LEU A 247 12.64 3.08 -15.16
CA LEU A 247 13.51 1.90 -15.07
C LEU A 247 14.12 1.54 -16.45
N LEU A 248 13.30 1.52 -17.51
CA LEU A 248 13.79 1.27 -18.87
C LEU A 248 14.85 2.30 -19.30
N LYS A 249 14.60 3.60 -19.06
CA LYS A 249 15.56 4.68 -19.39
C LYS A 249 16.85 4.58 -18.58
N ILE A 250 16.75 4.20 -17.32
CA ILE A 250 17.91 3.98 -16.45
C ILE A 250 18.74 2.82 -16.98
N MET A 251 18.11 1.69 -17.32
CA MET A 251 18.79 0.53 -17.92
C MET A 251 19.54 0.91 -19.20
N ASN A 252 18.99 1.82 -20.00
CA ASN A 252 19.63 2.31 -21.22
C ASN A 252 20.81 3.24 -20.94
N ASN A 253 20.64 4.20 -20.03
CA ASN A 253 21.51 5.37 -19.95
C ASN A 253 22.50 5.34 -18.77
N TYR A 254 22.33 4.43 -17.81
CA TYR A 254 23.11 4.38 -16.58
C TYR A 254 23.71 2.99 -16.35
N GLU A 255 24.85 2.97 -15.67
CA GLU A 255 25.56 1.78 -15.22
C GLU A 255 25.86 1.89 -13.73
N ALA A 256 25.83 0.78 -12.98
CA ALA A 256 26.22 0.84 -11.58
C ALA A 256 27.70 1.18 -11.43
N VAL A 257 28.00 1.84 -10.32
CA VAL A 257 29.36 2.06 -9.87
C VAL A 257 29.83 0.78 -9.15
N PRO A 258 30.87 0.09 -9.63
CA PRO A 258 31.34 -1.17 -9.04
C PRO A 258 31.63 -1.03 -7.55
N GLY A 259 31.12 -1.99 -6.75
CA GLY A 259 31.30 -1.99 -5.29
C GLY A 259 30.49 -0.94 -4.52
N LYS A 260 29.68 -0.12 -5.21
CA LYS A 260 28.82 0.91 -4.60
C LYS A 260 27.36 0.56 -4.82
N MET A 261 26.79 -0.13 -3.85
CA MET A 261 25.39 -0.59 -3.91
C MET A 261 24.44 0.59 -4.15
N LEU A 262 23.50 0.42 -5.08
CA LEU A 262 22.46 1.40 -5.46
C LEU A 262 22.97 2.67 -6.17
N LEU A 263 24.28 2.90 -6.28
CA LEU A 263 24.81 4.06 -6.99
C LEU A 263 25.05 3.74 -8.46
N SER A 264 24.51 4.59 -9.34
CA SER A 264 24.74 4.52 -10.77
C SER A 264 25.25 5.83 -11.30
N LYS A 265 26.08 5.74 -12.34
CA LYS A 265 26.54 6.90 -13.12
C LYS A 265 26.02 6.79 -14.55
N LYS A 266 25.85 7.93 -15.21
CA LYS A 266 25.50 7.97 -16.63
C LYS A 266 26.61 7.27 -17.44
N LYS A 267 26.20 6.43 -18.39
CA LYS A 267 27.10 5.73 -19.31
C LYS A 267 27.79 6.71 -20.24
N GLU A 268 29.02 6.43 -20.62
CA GLU A 268 29.68 7.18 -21.71
C GLU A 268 29.01 6.91 -23.07
N ARG A 269 28.44 5.72 -23.25
CA ARG A 269 27.72 5.32 -24.44
C ARG A 269 26.40 4.65 -24.04
N PRO A 270 25.25 5.33 -24.21
CA PRO A 270 23.96 4.76 -23.83
C PRO A 270 23.63 3.56 -24.73
N ALA A 271 22.93 2.59 -24.15
CA ALA A 271 22.40 1.47 -24.91
C ALA A 271 21.15 1.94 -25.68
N ALA A 272 21.11 1.74 -26.99
CA ALA A 272 19.96 2.07 -27.82
C ALA A 272 18.88 0.97 -27.77
N VAL A 273 18.49 0.56 -26.57
CA VAL A 273 17.50 -0.50 -26.36
C VAL A 273 16.09 0.10 -26.32
N HIS A 274 15.16 -0.55 -27.00
CA HIS A 274 13.75 -0.20 -27.00
C HIS A 274 12.89 -1.45 -26.78
N LEU A 275 11.62 -1.23 -26.44
CA LEU A 275 10.65 -2.31 -26.32
C LEU A 275 9.99 -2.56 -27.67
N GLU A 276 10.06 -3.81 -28.14
CA GLU A 276 9.37 -4.28 -29.34
C GLU A 276 8.25 -5.23 -28.92
N GLU A 277 7.03 -4.98 -29.40
CA GLU A 277 5.89 -5.84 -29.11
C GLU A 277 6.04 -7.16 -29.88
N ILE A 278 5.96 -8.29 -29.15
CA ILE A 278 6.15 -9.64 -29.72
C ILE A 278 4.88 -10.47 -29.75
N ARG A 279 3.92 -10.17 -28.87
CA ARG A 279 2.66 -10.91 -28.77
C ARG A 279 1.62 -10.06 -28.07
N THR A 280 0.38 -10.17 -28.53
CA THR A 280 -0.79 -9.59 -27.86
C THR A 280 -1.90 -10.63 -27.80
N GLU A 281 -2.53 -10.77 -26.65
CA GLU A 281 -3.62 -11.72 -26.43
C GLU A 281 -4.71 -11.15 -25.53
N ASN A 282 -5.96 -11.56 -25.78
CA ASN A 282 -7.06 -11.32 -24.86
C ASN A 282 -7.10 -12.50 -23.88
N ALA A 283 -7.24 -12.20 -22.59
CA ALA A 283 -7.27 -13.20 -21.54
C ALA A 283 -8.42 -12.92 -20.58
N ASP A 284 -8.98 -13.98 -20.01
CA ASP A 284 -9.96 -13.85 -18.94
C ASP A 284 -9.26 -13.57 -17.61
N PHE A 285 -9.97 -12.85 -16.74
CA PHE A 285 -9.60 -12.81 -15.33
C PHE A 285 -9.57 -14.23 -14.74
N ASP A 286 -8.69 -14.44 -13.76
CA ASP A 286 -8.42 -15.75 -13.12
C ASP A 286 -7.75 -16.78 -14.06
N GLY A 287 -7.67 -16.51 -15.37
CA GLY A 287 -7.01 -17.34 -16.36
C GLY A 287 -5.49 -17.39 -16.20
N ARG A 288 -4.89 -18.54 -16.54
CA ARG A 288 -3.44 -18.68 -16.63
C ARG A 288 -2.95 -18.12 -17.96
N ILE A 289 -1.96 -17.24 -17.90
CA ILE A 289 -1.31 -16.60 -19.04
C ILE A 289 0.16 -16.98 -19.03
N ASP A 290 0.61 -17.76 -20.01
CA ASP A 290 2.00 -18.21 -20.11
C ASP A 290 2.89 -17.15 -20.76
N LEU A 291 4.11 -16.96 -20.26
CA LEU A 291 5.06 -16.01 -20.86
C LEU A 291 5.75 -16.59 -22.10
N PRO A 292 6.19 -15.73 -23.05
CA PRO A 292 7.05 -16.16 -24.16
C PRO A 292 8.35 -16.81 -23.64
N GLN A 293 8.73 -17.93 -24.25
CA GLN A 293 9.97 -18.63 -23.92
C GLN A 293 11.16 -18.05 -24.70
N GLY A 294 12.36 -18.19 -24.14
CA GLY A 294 13.63 -17.81 -24.81
C GLY A 294 14.06 -16.35 -24.62
N GLU A 295 13.16 -15.46 -24.17
CA GLU A 295 13.50 -14.06 -23.91
C GLU A 295 14.18 -13.88 -22.54
N PRO A 296 15.31 -13.15 -22.44
CA PRO A 296 15.97 -12.90 -21.16
C PRO A 296 15.17 -11.92 -20.29
N PHE A 297 14.48 -10.96 -20.92
CA PHE A 297 13.61 -9.99 -20.26
C PHE A 297 12.27 -9.96 -20.98
N VAL A 298 11.19 -10.14 -20.23
CA VAL A 298 9.81 -10.03 -20.73
C VAL A 298 9.14 -8.88 -20.01
N TRP A 299 8.81 -7.86 -20.78
CA TRP A 299 8.00 -6.74 -20.35
C TRP A 299 6.55 -6.98 -20.77
N ILE A 300 5.60 -6.51 -19.97
CA ILE A 300 4.18 -6.58 -20.33
C ILE A 300 3.47 -5.25 -20.08
N SER A 301 2.39 -5.02 -20.79
CA SER A 301 1.33 -4.09 -20.37
C SER A 301 0.00 -4.84 -20.36
N ILE A 302 -0.92 -4.37 -19.52
CA ILE A 302 -2.25 -4.96 -19.34
C ILE A 302 -3.26 -3.83 -19.44
N ASP A 303 -4.11 -3.92 -20.46
CA ASP A 303 -5.22 -3.01 -20.65
C ASP A 303 -6.45 -3.55 -19.93
N PHE A 304 -6.85 -2.82 -18.88
CA PHE A 304 -8.06 -3.07 -18.13
C PHE A 304 -9.18 -2.19 -18.68
N GLN A 305 -10.23 -2.81 -19.23
CA GLN A 305 -11.39 -2.06 -19.68
C GLN A 305 -12.35 -1.83 -18.51
N GLU A 306 -12.64 -0.56 -18.18
CA GLU A 306 -13.62 -0.22 -17.15
C GLU A 306 -15.05 -0.52 -17.62
N SER A 307 -15.89 -1.01 -16.70
CA SER A 307 -17.34 -1.11 -16.92
C SER A 307 -18.00 0.26 -16.74
N ALA A 308 -19.23 0.44 -17.25
CA ALA A 308 -20.00 1.68 -17.03
C ALA A 308 -20.25 1.96 -15.55
N ALA A 309 -20.48 0.91 -14.75
CA ALA A 309 -20.62 1.03 -13.30
C ALA A 309 -19.27 1.37 -12.64
N GLY A 310 -18.18 0.75 -13.09
CA GLY A 310 -16.81 1.03 -12.63
C GLY A 310 -16.42 2.49 -12.82
N PHE A 311 -16.73 3.06 -13.98
CA PHE A 311 -16.49 4.47 -14.28
C PHE A 311 -17.18 5.43 -13.30
N LEU A 312 -18.44 5.13 -12.93
CA LEU A 312 -19.19 5.93 -11.95
C LEU A 312 -18.63 5.72 -10.52
N LEU A 313 -18.36 4.48 -10.15
CA LEU A 313 -17.85 4.12 -8.82
C LEU A 313 -16.46 4.68 -8.55
N LYS A 314 -15.57 4.74 -9.56
CA LYS A 314 -14.22 5.33 -9.46
C LYS A 314 -14.23 6.79 -9.00
N LYS A 315 -15.32 7.53 -9.22
CA LYS A 315 -15.48 8.91 -8.74
C LYS A 315 -15.87 8.99 -7.26
N LEU A 316 -16.50 7.96 -6.72
CA LEU A 316 -17.02 7.92 -5.35
C LEU A 316 -16.10 7.15 -4.39
N VAL A 317 -15.38 6.15 -4.89
CA VAL A 317 -14.57 5.22 -4.13
C VAL A 317 -13.20 5.08 -4.78
N LYS A 318 -12.16 4.78 -3.98
CA LYS A 318 -10.81 4.48 -4.48
C LYS A 318 -10.89 3.36 -5.53
N PRO A 319 -10.21 3.50 -6.69
CA PRO A 319 -10.22 2.46 -7.71
C PRO A 319 -9.74 1.12 -7.16
N SER A 320 -10.36 0.03 -7.64
CA SER A 320 -9.99 -1.35 -7.32
C SER A 320 -8.52 -1.59 -7.65
N SER A 321 -7.77 -2.08 -6.67
CA SER A 321 -6.45 -2.68 -6.93
C SER A 321 -6.68 -4.04 -7.58
N VAL A 322 -5.85 -4.44 -8.53
CA VAL A 322 -5.92 -5.78 -9.11
C VAL A 322 -4.82 -6.63 -8.49
N LEU A 323 -5.06 -7.92 -8.27
CA LEU A 323 -4.03 -8.84 -7.81
C LEU A 323 -3.39 -9.52 -9.03
N ILE A 324 -2.08 -9.54 -9.11
CA ILE A 324 -1.32 -10.38 -10.03
C ILE A 324 -0.67 -11.53 -9.25
N ARG A 325 -0.91 -12.77 -9.70
CA ARG A 325 -0.19 -13.96 -9.21
C ARG A 325 0.82 -14.37 -10.27
N ILE A 326 2.07 -14.52 -9.87
CA ILE A 326 3.22 -14.82 -10.73
C ILE A 326 3.76 -16.18 -10.34
N ASN A 327 3.90 -17.09 -11.30
CA ASN A 327 4.48 -18.41 -11.10
C ASN A 327 5.91 -18.42 -11.66
N LEU A 328 6.86 -18.84 -10.83
CA LEU A 328 8.28 -18.85 -11.13
C LEU A 328 8.73 -20.25 -11.60
N ASP A 329 9.81 -20.27 -12.37
CA ASP A 329 10.47 -21.50 -12.85
C ASP A 329 10.97 -22.44 -11.73
N ASN A 330 11.29 -21.88 -10.57
CA ASN A 330 11.65 -22.61 -9.36
C ASN A 330 10.44 -23.21 -8.60
N GLY A 331 9.24 -23.15 -9.18
CA GLY A 331 8.00 -23.70 -8.60
C GLY A 331 7.34 -22.82 -7.55
N ARG A 332 7.93 -21.67 -7.18
CA ARG A 332 7.30 -20.71 -6.25
C ARG A 332 6.23 -19.91 -6.96
N SER A 333 5.21 -19.49 -6.21
CA SER A 333 4.20 -18.54 -6.66
C SER A 333 4.18 -17.34 -5.71
N VAL A 334 4.24 -16.14 -6.28
CA VAL A 334 4.21 -14.86 -5.56
C VAL A 334 3.01 -14.05 -6.01
N SER A 335 2.49 -13.19 -5.15
CA SER A 335 1.30 -12.38 -5.47
C SER A 335 1.52 -10.95 -5.05
N HIS A 336 1.12 -10.01 -5.91
CA HIS A 336 1.30 -8.58 -5.72
C HIS A 336 0.04 -7.83 -6.10
N LEU A 337 -0.12 -6.64 -5.52
CA LEU A 337 -1.09 -5.69 -6.03
C LEU A 337 -0.53 -4.95 -7.25
N ILE A 338 -1.39 -4.67 -8.22
CA ILE A 338 -1.09 -3.81 -9.36
C ILE A 338 -2.16 -2.74 -9.48
N ASN A 339 -1.76 -1.57 -9.97
CA ASN A 339 -2.69 -0.50 -10.30
C ASN A 339 -3.03 -0.61 -11.79
N PRO A 340 -4.31 -0.85 -12.15
CA PRO A 340 -4.74 -1.00 -13.54
C PRO A 340 -4.27 0.12 -14.46
N GLU A 341 -4.28 1.37 -13.98
CA GLU A 341 -4.00 2.54 -14.81
C GLU A 341 -2.52 2.69 -15.16
N ILE A 342 -1.60 2.29 -14.28
CA ILE A 342 -0.16 2.29 -14.58
C ILE A 342 0.26 1.06 -15.35
N CYS A 343 -0.44 -0.06 -15.17
CA CYS A 343 -0.13 -1.31 -15.85
C CYS A 343 -0.52 -1.30 -17.34
N SER A 344 -1.27 -0.31 -17.83
CA SER A 344 -1.44 -0.08 -19.27
C SER A 344 -0.16 0.41 -19.95
N ILE A 345 0.87 0.77 -19.18
CA ILE A 345 2.21 1.10 -19.65
C ILE A 345 3.13 -0.11 -19.44
N PRO A 346 4.08 -0.40 -20.35
CA PRO A 346 4.98 -1.54 -20.21
C PRO A 346 5.78 -1.53 -18.89
N PHE A 347 5.83 -2.68 -18.23
CA PHE A 347 6.65 -2.93 -17.05
C PHE A 347 7.31 -4.32 -17.11
N LEU A 348 8.45 -4.46 -16.44
CA LEU A 348 9.21 -5.71 -16.45
C LEU A 348 8.49 -6.77 -15.60
N LEU A 349 8.16 -7.93 -16.18
CA LEU A 349 7.57 -9.05 -15.44
C LEU A 349 8.58 -10.19 -15.21
N SER A 350 9.41 -10.51 -16.20
CA SER A 350 10.45 -11.54 -16.10
C SER A 350 11.82 -10.97 -16.46
N PRO A 351 12.89 -11.26 -15.71
CA PRO A 351 12.91 -12.06 -14.48
C PRO A 351 12.17 -11.38 -13.32
N TYR A 352 11.76 -12.17 -12.32
CA TYR A 352 11.03 -11.63 -11.17
C TYR A 352 11.98 -10.92 -10.19
N LEU A 353 11.69 -9.66 -9.90
CA LEU A 353 12.47 -8.78 -9.01
C LEU A 353 11.70 -8.54 -7.70
N PRO A 354 12.00 -9.28 -6.61
CA PRO A 354 11.23 -9.27 -5.37
C PRO A 354 11.29 -7.98 -4.54
N GLY A 355 12.13 -7.01 -4.89
CA GLY A 355 12.42 -5.80 -4.11
C GLY A 355 13.72 -5.16 -4.59
N TRP A 356 14.11 -3.97 -4.10
CA TRP A 356 15.38 -3.27 -4.46
C TRP A 356 15.82 -3.44 -5.93
N GLN A 357 14.86 -3.31 -6.85
CA GLN A 357 14.87 -4.03 -8.15
C GLN A 357 16.05 -3.71 -9.07
N TYR A 358 16.67 -2.54 -8.94
CA TYR A 358 17.84 -2.21 -9.75
C TYR A 358 19.10 -2.94 -9.30
N LEU A 359 19.25 -3.18 -7.99
CA LEU A 359 20.33 -4.06 -7.53
C LEU A 359 20.13 -5.45 -8.14
N ASP A 360 18.90 -5.95 -8.14
CA ASP A 360 18.58 -7.23 -8.76
C ASP A 360 18.88 -7.21 -10.27
N TYR A 361 18.50 -6.14 -10.99
CA TYR A 361 18.89 -5.95 -12.40
C TYR A 361 20.41 -5.95 -12.60
N MET A 362 21.16 -5.23 -11.78
CA MET A 362 22.61 -5.19 -11.86
C MET A 362 23.22 -6.57 -11.62
N LEU A 363 22.70 -7.30 -10.64
CA LEU A 363 23.09 -8.68 -10.38
C LEU A 363 22.82 -9.58 -11.60
N ILE A 364 21.70 -9.38 -12.32
CA ILE A 364 21.46 -10.06 -13.60
C ILE A 364 22.51 -9.68 -14.64
N SER A 365 22.84 -8.40 -14.76
CA SER A 365 23.87 -7.94 -15.72
C SER A 365 25.28 -8.46 -15.39
N GLU A 366 25.54 -8.74 -14.11
CA GLU A 366 26.77 -9.38 -13.62
C GLU A 366 26.70 -10.92 -13.67
N GLY A 367 25.64 -11.50 -14.23
CA GLY A 367 25.50 -12.94 -14.46
C GLY A 367 24.93 -13.74 -13.28
N LYS A 368 24.28 -13.10 -12.30
CA LYS A 368 23.47 -13.81 -11.30
C LYS A 368 22.09 -14.12 -11.86
N ASP A 369 21.69 -15.37 -11.76
CA ASP A 369 20.36 -15.81 -12.19
C ASP A 369 19.28 -15.40 -11.19
N PHE A 370 18.18 -14.87 -11.73
CA PHE A 370 16.94 -14.63 -11.00
C PHE A 370 15.85 -15.56 -11.52
N PRO A 371 14.89 -15.97 -10.66
CA PRO A 371 13.79 -16.82 -11.09
C PRO A 371 13.03 -16.19 -12.26
N LYS A 372 12.90 -16.94 -13.36
CA LYS A 372 12.10 -16.50 -14.49
C LYS A 372 10.63 -16.69 -14.19
N VAL A 373 9.80 -15.79 -14.71
CA VAL A 373 8.35 -15.97 -14.67
C VAL A 373 7.94 -16.90 -15.80
N THR A 374 7.21 -17.96 -15.46
CA THR A 374 6.68 -18.92 -16.42
C THR A 374 5.27 -18.55 -16.86
N SER A 375 4.47 -18.04 -15.93
CA SER A 375 3.08 -17.64 -16.18
C SER A 375 2.60 -16.68 -15.10
N PHE A 376 1.51 -15.99 -15.39
CA PHE A 376 0.79 -15.18 -14.41
C PHE A 376 -0.72 -15.29 -14.57
N SER A 377 -1.44 -14.84 -13.55
CA SER A 377 -2.89 -14.72 -13.56
C SER A 377 -3.29 -13.42 -12.87
N VAL A 378 -4.40 -12.84 -13.30
CA VAL A 378 -4.86 -11.53 -12.84
C VAL A 378 -6.25 -11.67 -12.24
N PHE A 379 -6.47 -11.11 -11.06
CA PHE A 379 -7.70 -11.27 -10.29
C PHE A 379 -8.26 -9.88 -9.95
N PRO A 380 -9.51 -9.55 -10.32
CA PRO A 380 -10.20 -8.36 -9.82
C PRO A 380 -10.26 -8.44 -8.31
N PHE A 381 -9.89 -7.36 -7.62
CA PHE A 381 -9.76 -7.38 -6.17
C PHE A 381 -10.28 -6.08 -5.57
N PHE A 382 -11.15 -6.17 -4.56
CA PHE A 382 -11.78 -5.00 -3.96
C PHE A 382 -11.24 -4.68 -2.56
N LEU A 383 -11.07 -5.69 -1.70
CA LEU A 383 -10.58 -5.53 -0.33
C LEU A 383 -9.18 -6.11 -0.17
N CYS A 384 -8.22 -5.27 0.22
CA CYS A 384 -6.84 -5.70 0.46
C CYS A 384 -6.70 -6.42 1.81
N PHE A 385 -6.34 -7.70 1.80
CA PHE A 385 -5.81 -8.42 2.96
C PHE A 385 -4.34 -8.78 2.71
N SER A 386 -3.42 -7.95 3.20
CA SER A 386 -1.98 -8.27 3.17
C SER A 386 -1.63 -9.25 4.29
N TYR A 387 -0.97 -10.36 3.95
CA TYR A 387 -0.50 -11.34 4.92
C TYR A 387 1.02 -11.49 4.84
N THR A 388 1.76 -10.94 5.79
CA THR A 388 3.19 -11.23 5.90
C THR A 388 3.38 -12.58 6.60
N ASP A 389 3.97 -13.56 5.89
CA ASP A 389 4.44 -14.80 6.49
C ASP A 389 5.78 -14.56 7.22
N GLN A 390 5.96 -15.02 8.45
CA GLN A 390 7.18 -14.78 9.25
C GLN A 390 8.46 -15.34 8.59
N LYS A 391 8.34 -16.25 7.63
CA LYS A 391 9.49 -16.81 6.87
C LYS A 391 9.79 -16.09 5.56
N SER A 392 8.93 -15.15 5.14
CA SER A 392 9.03 -14.41 3.88
C SER A 392 8.93 -12.92 4.17
N SER A 393 9.98 -12.16 3.87
CA SER A 393 9.96 -10.71 3.94
C SER A 393 8.94 -10.06 2.99
N ALA A 394 8.41 -10.81 2.01
CA ALA A 394 7.39 -10.33 1.09
C ALA A 394 5.97 -10.61 1.61
N PRO A 395 5.04 -9.62 1.58
CA PRO A 395 3.63 -9.84 1.87
C PRO A 395 3.02 -10.81 0.85
N TYR A 396 2.39 -11.86 1.36
CA TYR A 396 1.57 -12.78 0.59
C TYR A 396 0.14 -12.23 0.55
N PHE A 397 -0.44 -12.09 -0.63
CA PHE A 397 -1.85 -11.72 -0.78
C PHE A 397 -2.64 -12.97 -1.18
N LYS A 398 -3.59 -13.39 -0.33
CA LYS A 398 -4.61 -14.34 -0.77
C LYS A 398 -5.63 -13.54 -1.59
N SER A 399 -5.97 -14.04 -2.78
CA SER A 399 -7.20 -13.63 -3.44
C SER A 399 -8.34 -13.83 -2.45
N GLY A 400 -9.16 -12.80 -2.27
CA GLY A 400 -10.32 -12.84 -1.40
C GLY A 400 -11.27 -13.97 -1.79
N GLY A 401 -12.25 -14.25 -0.93
CA GLY A 401 -13.29 -15.23 -1.26
C GLY A 401 -14.04 -14.86 -2.54
N GLN A 402 -14.93 -15.74 -3.01
CA GLN A 402 -15.72 -15.51 -4.23
C GLN A 402 -16.38 -14.12 -4.27
N TRP A 403 -16.82 -13.63 -3.11
CA TRP A 403 -17.45 -12.33 -2.95
C TRP A 403 -16.55 -11.13 -3.34
N ASP A 404 -15.25 -11.17 -3.02
CA ASP A 404 -14.32 -10.10 -3.42
C ASP A 404 -14.08 -10.08 -4.93
N ARG A 405 -14.06 -11.28 -5.55
CA ARG A 405 -13.96 -11.41 -7.00
C ARG A 405 -15.22 -10.87 -7.69
N ASP A 406 -16.39 -11.20 -7.16
CA ASP A 406 -17.66 -10.75 -7.71
C ASP A 406 -17.79 -9.21 -7.61
N ILE A 407 -17.35 -8.61 -6.49
CA ILE A 407 -17.34 -7.15 -6.36
C ILE A 407 -16.33 -6.50 -7.31
N GLY A 408 -15.11 -7.04 -7.37
CA GLY A 408 -14.07 -6.56 -8.27
C GLY A 408 -14.50 -6.59 -9.74
N ARG A 409 -15.26 -7.62 -10.14
CA ARG A 409 -15.82 -7.74 -11.50
C ARG A 409 -16.78 -6.61 -11.86
N PHE A 410 -17.45 -5.94 -10.91
CA PHE A 410 -18.27 -4.77 -11.25
C PHE A 410 -17.44 -3.58 -11.77
N PHE A 411 -16.15 -3.50 -11.47
CA PHE A 411 -15.31 -2.39 -11.91
C PHE A 411 -14.83 -2.54 -13.36
N PHE A 412 -14.73 -3.77 -13.88
CA PHE A 412 -14.12 -4.07 -15.17
C PHE A 412 -15.10 -4.75 -16.12
N LYS A 413 -14.89 -4.63 -17.43
CA LYS A 413 -15.56 -5.47 -18.43
C LYS A 413 -14.99 -6.89 -18.37
N GLU A 414 -15.64 -7.83 -19.05
CA GLU A 414 -15.15 -9.19 -19.17
C GLU A 414 -13.80 -9.20 -19.90
N GLY A 415 -12.78 -9.76 -19.24
CA GLY A 415 -11.43 -9.94 -19.77
C GLY A 415 -10.49 -8.75 -19.67
N ILE A 416 -9.23 -9.02 -20.00
CA ILE A 416 -8.12 -8.09 -20.10
C ILE A 416 -7.40 -8.32 -21.44
N LYS A 417 -6.70 -7.30 -21.93
CA LYS A 417 -5.82 -7.44 -23.07
C LYS A 417 -4.38 -7.28 -22.61
N VAL A 418 -3.53 -8.26 -22.92
CA VAL A 418 -2.14 -8.30 -22.49
C VAL A 418 -1.24 -8.16 -23.69
N HIS A 419 -0.29 -7.24 -23.60
CA HIS A 419 0.77 -7.04 -24.58
C HIS A 419 2.09 -7.51 -23.98
N PHE A 420 2.88 -8.23 -24.77
CA PHE A 420 4.21 -8.71 -24.40
C PHE A 420 5.25 -8.02 -25.24
N TYR A 421 6.34 -7.61 -24.60
CA TYR A 421 7.44 -6.91 -25.23
C TYR A 421 8.77 -7.59 -24.88
N ARG A 422 9.65 -7.62 -25.87
CA ARG A 422 11.07 -7.93 -25.67
C ARG A 422 11.91 -6.65 -25.69
N MET A 423 13.09 -6.72 -25.11
CA MET A 423 14.10 -5.67 -25.27
C MET A 423 14.89 -5.92 -26.56
N ALA A 424 14.77 -5.01 -27.52
CA ALA A 424 15.52 -5.03 -28.77
C ALA A 424 16.59 -3.94 -28.77
N SER A 425 17.81 -4.29 -29.20
CA SER A 425 18.88 -3.30 -29.42
C SER A 425 18.76 -2.73 -30.82
N SER A 426 18.78 -1.41 -30.94
CA SER A 426 18.86 -0.73 -32.23
C SER A 426 20.27 -0.94 -32.78
N SER A 427 20.42 -1.75 -33.82
CA SER A 427 21.67 -1.94 -34.55
C SER A 427 22.07 -0.68 -35.32
N VAL A 428 22.56 0.34 -34.60
CA VAL A 428 23.18 1.51 -35.22
C VAL A 428 24.70 1.29 -35.21
N ASN A 429 25.22 0.86 -36.37
CA ASN A 429 26.63 0.95 -36.79
C ASN A 429 27.71 0.38 -35.83
N GLN A 430 27.73 -0.94 -35.63
CA GLN A 430 28.97 -1.64 -35.24
C GLN A 430 29.88 -1.99 -36.45
N GLU A 431 29.51 -1.62 -37.68
CA GLU A 431 30.28 -1.94 -38.90
C GLU A 431 31.38 -0.93 -39.25
N LYS A 432 31.57 0.13 -38.46
CA LYS A 432 32.70 1.07 -38.62
C LYS A 432 33.50 1.20 -37.34
N GLN A 433 34.15 0.13 -36.92
CA GLN A 433 35.36 0.19 -36.08
C GLN A 433 35.99 -1.21 -35.96
N ARG A 434 36.63 -1.66 -37.04
CA ARG A 434 37.87 -2.42 -36.94
C ARG A 434 38.99 -1.52 -37.47
N PRO A 435 39.97 -1.12 -36.66
CA PRO A 435 41.35 -1.21 -37.07
C PRO A 435 41.80 -2.68 -37.08
#